data_AF-A0A099K8G4-F1
#
_entry.id   AF-A0A099K8G4-F1
#
_cell.length_a   1.000
_cell.length_b   1.000
_cell.length_c   1.000
_cell.angle_alpha   90.00
_cell.angle_beta   90.00
_cell.angle_gamma   90.00
#
_symmetry.space_group_name_H-M   'P 1'
#
loop_
_entity.id
_entity.type
_entity.pdbx_description
1 polymer ?
#
loop_
_entity_poly.entity_id
_entity_poly.type
_entity_poly.pdbx_seq_one_letter_code
_entity_poly.pdbx_strand_id
1 'polypeptide(L)'
;MHSELDRNILGNPDWERSFDERLTEYGEWDSKLFWLLHLERLNIAKQQNTALPFERNLVYSLLKLQQKVLTLISAHFTKNDVFEIRNITTDKLYEFKERFEMAILGAISGVVLLESSFDLANPLVKNAVGCVSCLNYFSQQYFAHQRGRYVNFNL
;
A
#
# COMPACT_ATOMS: atom_id res chain seq x y z
N MET A 1 -2.70 13.28 -13.65
CA MET A 1 -1.71 12.32 -14.17
C MET A 1 -0.96 11.78 -12.96
N HIS A 2 -0.97 10.46 -12.75
CA HIS A 2 -0.49 9.82 -11.54
C HIS A 2 0.96 9.37 -11.77
N SER A 3 1.87 10.34 -11.82
CA SER A 3 3.25 10.15 -12.27
C SER A 3 4.00 9.05 -11.53
N GLU A 4 3.77 8.88 -10.22
CA GLU A 4 4.44 7.83 -9.44
C GLU A 4 3.82 6.45 -9.67
N LEU A 5 2.51 6.33 -9.84
CA LEU A 5 1.84 5.07 -10.17
C LEU A 5 2.20 4.65 -11.59
N ASP A 6 2.08 5.57 -12.54
CA ASP A 6 2.28 5.33 -13.96
C ASP A 6 3.70 4.86 -14.26
N ARG A 7 4.71 5.48 -13.64
CA ARG A 7 6.12 5.07 -13.80
C ARG A 7 6.43 3.71 -13.18
N ASN A 8 5.63 3.22 -12.23
CA ASN A 8 5.80 1.88 -11.65
C ASN A 8 5.14 0.78 -12.50
N ILE A 9 4.58 1.12 -13.68
CA ILE A 9 4.02 0.14 -14.61
C ILE A 9 5.05 -0.23 -15.67
N LEU A 10 5.35 -1.53 -15.78
CA LEU A 10 6.24 -2.05 -16.82
C LEU A 10 5.80 -1.59 -18.22
N GLY A 11 6.76 -1.06 -18.99
CA GLY A 11 6.54 -0.46 -20.31
C GLY A 11 6.38 1.06 -20.29
N ASN A 12 6.34 1.69 -19.12
CA ASN A 12 6.48 3.14 -18.99
C ASN A 12 7.94 3.57 -19.31
N PRO A 13 8.18 4.63 -20.10
CA PRO A 13 9.52 5.15 -20.38
C PRO A 13 10.33 5.51 -19.12
N ASP A 14 9.65 5.91 -18.03
CA ASP A 14 10.25 6.32 -16.76
C ASP A 14 10.27 5.18 -15.72
N TRP A 15 10.11 3.92 -16.17
CA TRP A 15 10.13 2.74 -15.31
C TRP A 15 11.49 2.49 -14.68
N GLU A 16 12.57 2.86 -15.36
CA GLU A 16 13.91 2.84 -14.76
C GLU A 16 13.95 3.71 -13.49
N ARG A 17 14.55 3.16 -12.44
CA ARG A 17 14.64 3.75 -11.10
C ARG A 17 13.28 3.96 -10.42
N SER A 18 12.23 3.26 -10.87
CA SER A 18 10.95 3.17 -10.16
C SER A 18 11.05 2.21 -8.96
N PHE A 19 10.11 2.30 -8.02
CA PHE A 19 10.07 1.36 -6.90
C PHE A 19 9.90 -0.09 -7.39
N ASP A 20 9.04 -0.31 -8.37
CA ASP A 20 8.75 -1.60 -8.97
C ASP A 20 9.97 -2.22 -9.66
N GLU A 21 10.75 -1.43 -10.40
CA GLU A 21 12.01 -1.89 -11.00
C GLU A 21 13.00 -2.31 -9.91
N ARG A 22 13.24 -1.44 -8.91
CA ARG A 22 14.17 -1.72 -7.80
C ARG A 22 13.80 -3.01 -7.07
N LEU A 23 12.51 -3.20 -6.82
CA LEU A 23 12.01 -4.40 -6.16
C LEU A 23 12.11 -5.64 -7.07
N THR A 24 11.70 -5.54 -8.33
CA THR A 24 11.60 -6.70 -9.24
C THR A 24 12.96 -7.20 -9.70
N GLU A 25 13.82 -6.29 -10.15
CA GLU A 25 15.08 -6.65 -10.80
C GLU A 25 16.22 -6.87 -9.80
N TYR A 26 16.20 -6.12 -8.70
CA TYR A 26 17.30 -6.12 -7.73
C TYR A 26 16.92 -6.70 -6.36
N GLY A 27 15.64 -7.02 -6.14
CA GLY A 27 15.15 -7.44 -4.82
C GLY A 27 15.30 -6.33 -3.77
N GLU A 28 15.42 -5.06 -4.16
CA GLU A 28 15.72 -3.98 -3.24
C GLU A 28 14.46 -3.24 -2.79
N TRP A 29 14.24 -3.18 -1.48
CA TRP A 29 13.21 -2.32 -0.92
C TRP A 29 13.69 -0.87 -0.78
N ASP A 30 13.45 -0.05 -1.80
CA ASP A 30 13.71 1.40 -1.71
C ASP A 30 12.59 2.11 -0.92
N SER A 31 12.83 2.35 0.37
CA SER A 31 11.86 2.99 1.25
C SER A 31 11.48 4.41 0.78
N LYS A 32 12.38 5.15 0.15
CA LYS A 32 12.09 6.51 -0.32
C LYS A 32 11.12 6.47 -1.49
N LEU A 33 11.37 5.61 -2.47
CA LEU A 33 10.48 5.43 -3.62
C LEU A 33 9.13 4.83 -3.19
N PHE A 34 9.13 3.91 -2.23
CA PHE A 34 7.89 3.41 -1.63
C PHE A 34 7.03 4.56 -1.06
N TRP A 35 7.63 5.48 -0.29
CA TRP A 35 6.86 6.55 0.35
C TRP A 35 6.24 7.52 -0.67
N LEU A 36 6.92 7.77 -1.79
CA LEU A 36 6.39 8.57 -2.90
C LEU A 36 5.18 7.88 -3.53
N LEU A 37 5.33 6.60 -3.88
CA LEU A 37 4.23 5.79 -4.44
C LEU A 37 3.04 5.69 -3.48
N HIS A 38 3.29 5.43 -2.20
CA HIS A 38 2.25 5.35 -1.18
C HIS A 38 1.53 6.69 -1.01
N LEU A 39 2.25 7.82 -0.97
CA LEU A 39 1.65 9.15 -0.91
C LEU A 39 0.71 9.41 -2.11
N GLU A 40 1.13 9.03 -3.32
CA GLU A 40 0.28 9.22 -4.49
C GLU A 40 -1.00 8.39 -4.44
N ARG A 41 -0.95 7.14 -3.94
CA ARG A 41 -2.14 6.32 -3.70
C ARG A 41 -3.10 6.97 -2.70
N LEU A 42 -2.59 7.59 -1.64
CA LEU A 42 -3.41 8.36 -0.71
C LEU A 42 -4.04 9.59 -1.38
N ASN A 43 -3.33 10.25 -2.30
CA ASN A 43 -3.88 11.38 -3.05
C ASN A 43 -4.98 10.94 -4.02
N ILE A 44 -4.82 9.78 -4.68
CA ILE A 44 -5.87 9.14 -5.49
C ILE A 44 -7.12 8.91 -4.63
N ALA A 45 -6.94 8.30 -3.45
CA ALA A 45 -8.03 8.07 -2.51
C ALA A 45 -8.78 9.36 -2.14
N LYS A 46 -8.05 10.43 -1.82
CA LYS A 46 -8.64 11.74 -1.45
C LYS A 46 -9.36 12.43 -2.61
N GLN A 47 -8.94 12.16 -3.84
CA GLN A 47 -9.55 12.71 -5.05
C GLN A 47 -10.76 11.89 -5.51
N GLN A 48 -10.95 10.69 -4.95
CA GLN A 48 -12.04 9.83 -5.35
C GLN A 48 -13.39 10.43 -4.97
N ASN A 49 -14.20 10.68 -5.99
CA ASN A 49 -15.60 11.06 -5.82
C ASN A 49 -16.46 9.79 -5.90
N THR A 50 -17.12 9.43 -4.79
CA THR A 50 -17.98 8.23 -4.71
C THR A 50 -19.19 8.30 -5.64
N ALA A 51 -19.54 9.48 -6.17
CA ALA A 51 -20.62 9.66 -7.14
C ALA A 51 -20.21 9.38 -8.59
N LEU A 52 -18.91 9.19 -8.88
CA LEU A 52 -18.42 8.97 -10.23
C LEU A 52 -17.79 7.57 -10.38
N PRO A 53 -17.99 6.90 -11.54
CA PRO A 53 -17.36 5.62 -11.80
C PRO A 53 -15.83 5.77 -11.88
N PHE A 54 -15.13 4.74 -11.39
CA PHE A 54 -13.68 4.71 -11.44
C PHE A 54 -13.17 4.57 -12.88
N GLU A 55 -12.10 5.28 -13.21
CA GLU A 55 -11.40 5.09 -14.48
C GLU A 55 -10.79 3.68 -14.54
N ARG A 56 -11.23 2.88 -15.52
CA ARG A 56 -10.82 1.47 -15.65
C ARG A 56 -9.30 1.30 -15.68
N ASN A 57 -8.59 2.16 -16.41
CA ASN A 57 -7.14 2.10 -16.54
C ASN A 57 -6.44 2.39 -15.21
N LEU A 58 -6.93 3.35 -14.44
CA LEU A 58 -6.42 3.65 -13.10
C LEU A 58 -6.58 2.45 -12.16
N VAL A 59 -7.77 1.84 -12.11
CA VAL A 59 -8.01 0.63 -11.30
C VAL A 59 -7.09 -0.50 -11.72
N TYR A 60 -6.93 -0.71 -13.02
CA TYR A 60 -6.04 -1.75 -13.55
C TYR A 60 -4.59 -1.51 -13.10
N SER A 61 -4.06 -0.30 -13.26
CA SER A 61 -2.68 0.04 -12.84
C SER A 61 -2.48 -0.16 -11.34
N LEU A 62 -3.45 0.30 -10.53
CA LEU A 62 -3.44 0.13 -9.08
C LEU A 62 -3.39 -1.35 -8.66
N LEU A 63 -4.29 -2.17 -9.21
CA LEU A 63 -4.39 -3.59 -8.88
C LEU A 63 -3.20 -4.40 -9.42
N LYS A 64 -2.72 -4.09 -10.63
CA LYS A 64 -1.56 -4.75 -11.22
C LYS A 64 -0.31 -4.55 -10.36
N LEU A 65 -0.04 -3.31 -9.96
CA LEU A 65 1.09 -3.00 -9.10
C LEU A 65 0.92 -3.60 -7.69
N GLN A 66 -0.30 -3.57 -7.13
CA GLN A 66 -0.60 -4.23 -5.87
C GLN A 66 -0.27 -5.72 -5.91
N GLN A 67 -0.81 -6.43 -6.89
CA GLN A 67 -0.64 -7.87 -7.04
C GLN A 67 0.83 -8.23 -7.17
N LYS A 68 1.58 -7.52 -8.01
CA LYS A 68 2.99 -7.79 -8.25
C LYS A 68 3.83 -7.66 -6.98
N VAL A 69 3.70 -6.54 -6.26
CA VAL A 69 4.47 -6.31 -5.02
C VAL A 69 4.10 -7.34 -3.95
N LEU A 70 2.80 -7.66 -3.78
CA LEU A 70 2.39 -8.67 -2.80
C LEU A 70 2.92 -10.07 -3.15
N THR A 71 2.94 -10.43 -4.43
CA THR A 71 3.55 -11.70 -4.88
C THR A 71 5.03 -11.77 -4.54
N LEU A 72 5.80 -10.69 -4.75
CA LEU A 72 7.22 -10.64 -4.40
C LEU A 72 7.46 -10.70 -2.88
N ILE A 73 6.60 -10.06 -2.08
CA ILE A 73 6.63 -10.19 -0.61
C ILE A 73 6.31 -11.62 -0.18
N SER A 74 5.32 -12.28 -0.79
CA SER A 74 5.00 -13.68 -0.51
C SER A 74 6.15 -14.62 -0.90
N ALA A 75 6.82 -14.36 -2.02
CA ALA A 75 8.01 -15.10 -2.45
C ALA A 75 9.13 -15.00 -1.41
N HIS A 76 9.42 -13.79 -0.90
CA HIS A 76 10.43 -13.57 0.15
C HIS A 76 10.23 -14.42 1.42
N PHE A 77 8.97 -14.68 1.81
CA PHE A 77 8.65 -15.49 2.98
C PHE A 77 8.53 -16.99 2.69
N THR A 78 8.59 -17.40 1.42
CA THR A 78 8.44 -18.79 1.02
C THR A 78 9.78 -19.52 1.15
N LYS A 79 9.86 -20.51 2.05
CA LYS A 79 11.11 -21.22 2.42
C LYS A 79 11.95 -21.77 1.24
N ASN A 80 11.32 -22.08 0.11
CA ASN A 80 11.98 -22.67 -1.06
C ASN A 80 12.01 -21.72 -2.27
N ASP A 81 11.65 -20.46 -2.09
CA ASP A 81 11.76 -19.46 -3.14
C ASP A 81 13.18 -18.86 -3.12
N VAL A 82 13.68 -18.50 -4.29
CA VAL A 82 15.01 -17.89 -4.46
C VAL A 82 14.95 -16.37 -4.33
N PHE A 83 13.76 -15.79 -4.30
CA PHE A 83 13.58 -14.35 -4.22
C PHE A 83 13.75 -13.85 -2.78
N GLU A 84 14.63 -12.87 -2.59
CA GLU A 84 14.89 -12.23 -1.31
C GLU A 84 14.76 -10.72 -1.43
N ILE A 85 13.93 -10.10 -0.59
CA ILE A 85 13.84 -8.65 -0.47
C ILE A 85 14.92 -8.17 0.52
N ARG A 86 15.74 -7.23 0.08
CA ARG A 86 16.90 -6.66 0.78
C ARG A 86 16.64 -5.21 1.17
N ASN A 87 17.56 -4.64 1.96
CA ASN A 87 17.51 -3.27 2.49
C ASN A 87 16.31 -3.00 3.42
N ILE A 88 15.74 -4.05 4.00
CA ILE A 88 14.62 -4.00 4.93
C ILE A 88 14.68 -5.18 5.89
N THR A 89 14.20 -5.00 7.12
CA THR A 89 14.02 -6.11 8.06
C THR A 89 12.65 -6.77 7.85
N THR A 90 12.52 -8.03 8.24
CA THR A 90 11.24 -8.77 8.18
C THR A 90 10.10 -8.01 8.85
N ASP A 91 10.31 -7.48 10.05
CA ASP A 91 9.28 -6.73 10.79
C ASP A 91 8.83 -5.48 10.03
N LYS A 92 9.78 -4.71 9.50
CA LYS A 92 9.49 -3.54 8.66
C LYS A 92 8.73 -3.94 7.41
N LEU A 93 9.09 -5.05 6.78
CA LEU A 93 8.44 -5.53 5.56
C LEU A 93 6.95 -5.86 5.80
N TYR A 94 6.61 -6.41 6.97
CA TYR A 94 5.20 -6.59 7.37
C TYR A 94 4.47 -5.26 7.55
N GLU A 95 5.08 -4.27 8.21
CA GLU A 95 4.49 -2.93 8.38
C GLU A 95 4.23 -2.23 7.03
N PHE A 96 5.20 -2.33 6.12
CA PHE A 96 5.07 -1.79 4.77
C PHE A 96 4.02 -2.52 3.94
N LYS A 97 3.94 -3.86 4.05
CA LYS A 97 2.91 -4.68 3.40
C LYS A 97 1.51 -4.24 3.83
N GLU A 98 1.27 -4.11 5.13
CA GLU A 98 -0.01 -3.67 5.69
C GLU A 98 -0.42 -2.31 5.11
N ARG A 99 0.52 -1.35 5.06
CA ARG A 99 0.26 -0.05 4.44
C ARG A 99 -0.09 -0.14 2.97
N PHE A 100 0.64 -0.97 2.23
CA PHE A 100 0.40 -1.12 0.81
C PHE A 100 -0.99 -1.69 0.52
N GLU A 101 -1.43 -2.66 1.31
CA GLU A 101 -2.79 -3.23 1.31
C GLU A 101 -3.84 -2.19 1.69
N MET A 102 -3.63 -1.40 2.73
CA MET A 102 -4.62 -0.39 3.13
C MET A 102 -4.70 0.79 2.14
N ALA A 103 -3.58 1.16 1.52
CA ALA A 103 -3.56 2.23 0.52
C ALA A 103 -4.36 1.88 -0.74
N ILE A 104 -4.35 0.62 -1.20
CA ILE A 104 -5.17 0.20 -2.35
C ILE A 104 -6.67 0.21 -2.01
N LEU A 105 -7.04 -0.26 -0.82
CA LEU A 105 -8.42 -0.21 -0.35
C LEU A 105 -8.90 1.23 -0.22
N GLY A 106 -8.04 2.12 0.31
CA GLY A 106 -8.34 3.55 0.38
C GLY A 106 -8.47 4.20 -0.99
N ALA A 107 -7.57 3.88 -1.93
CA ALA A 107 -7.64 4.38 -3.30
C ALA A 107 -8.98 4.04 -3.96
N ILE A 108 -9.44 2.78 -3.83
CA ILE A 108 -10.69 2.32 -4.45
C ILE A 108 -11.94 2.84 -3.72
N SER A 109 -11.92 2.89 -2.38
CA SER A 109 -13.10 3.26 -1.58
C SER A 109 -13.24 4.77 -1.35
N GLY A 110 -12.17 5.54 -1.52
CA GLY A 110 -12.08 6.93 -1.07
C GLY A 110 -11.86 7.10 0.44
N VAL A 111 -11.73 6.00 1.21
CA VAL A 111 -11.57 6.03 2.67
C VAL A 111 -10.10 5.86 3.05
N VAL A 112 -9.46 6.93 3.51
CA VAL A 112 -8.07 6.91 3.97
C VAL A 112 -8.01 6.72 5.49
N LEU A 113 -7.27 5.70 5.93
CA LEU A 113 -6.98 5.51 7.36
C LEU A 113 -6.08 6.62 7.89
N LEU A 114 -6.24 6.94 9.18
CA LEU A 114 -5.38 7.88 9.88
C LEU A 114 -3.95 7.34 10.00
N GLU A 115 -2.95 8.22 9.94
CA GLU A 115 -1.55 7.83 10.14
C GLU A 115 -1.31 7.22 11.53
N SER A 116 -2.10 7.61 12.54
CA SER A 116 -2.07 7.01 13.88
C SER A 116 -2.57 5.57 13.95
N SER A 117 -3.18 5.04 12.87
CA SER A 117 -3.59 3.64 12.78
C SER A 117 -2.46 2.68 12.41
N PHE A 118 -1.27 3.18 12.11
CA PHE A 118 -0.13 2.39 11.66
C PHE A 118 1.08 2.57 12.57
N ASP A 119 1.80 1.49 12.82
CA ASP A 119 3.03 1.52 13.63
C ASP A 119 4.17 2.25 12.87
N LEU A 120 4.19 2.15 11.54
CA LEU A 120 5.15 2.82 10.67
C LEU A 120 4.54 4.08 10.03
N ALA A 121 4.62 5.28 10.60
CA ALA A 121 4.03 6.49 9.97
C ALA A 121 4.66 6.85 8.59
N ASN A 122 3.87 7.29 7.60
CA ASN A 122 4.41 7.83 6.35
C ASN A 122 5.02 9.22 6.63
N PRO A 123 6.35 9.41 6.53
CA PRO A 123 6.99 10.68 6.87
C PRO A 123 6.61 11.83 5.93
N LEU A 124 6.06 11.53 4.75
CA LEU A 124 5.64 12.54 3.76
C LEU A 124 4.23 13.07 4.01
N VAL A 125 3.42 12.39 4.83
CA VAL A 125 2.07 12.85 5.20
C VAL A 125 2.19 13.80 6.38
N LYS A 126 2.14 15.11 6.11
CA LYS A 126 2.03 16.12 7.18
C LYS A 126 0.69 15.93 7.88
N ASN A 127 0.71 15.53 9.17
CA ASN A 127 -0.42 15.42 10.11
C ASN A 127 -1.77 15.83 9.51
N ALA A 128 -2.38 14.94 8.74
CA ALA A 128 -3.70 15.16 8.18
C ALA A 128 -4.71 14.92 9.31
N VAL A 129 -5.43 15.96 9.71
CA VAL A 129 -6.60 15.84 10.58
C VAL A 129 -7.64 15.02 9.80
N GLY A 130 -7.72 13.71 10.06
CA GLY A 130 -8.69 12.86 9.39
C GLY A 130 -10.10 13.05 9.95
N CYS A 131 -11.09 12.82 9.10
CA CYS A 131 -12.50 12.83 9.47
C CYS A 131 -12.79 11.63 10.39
N VAL A 132 -13.12 11.92 11.65
CA VAL A 132 -13.32 10.93 12.72
C VAL A 132 -14.61 10.11 12.53
N SER A 133 -15.52 10.50 11.63
CA SER A 133 -16.85 9.89 11.53
C SER A 133 -16.94 8.60 10.71
N CYS A 134 -15.88 8.16 10.02
CA CYS A 134 -15.94 6.97 9.14
C CYS A 134 -15.16 5.74 9.66
N LEU A 135 -14.51 5.82 10.81
CA LEU A 135 -13.41 4.89 11.18
C LEU A 135 -13.79 3.60 11.92
N ASN A 136 -15.06 3.38 12.30
CA ASN A 136 -15.34 2.41 13.35
C ASN A 136 -15.55 0.95 12.92
N TYR A 137 -15.69 0.63 11.63
CA TYR A 137 -16.03 -0.76 11.24
C TYR A 137 -14.92 -1.52 10.49
N PHE A 138 -14.24 -0.88 9.53
CA PHE A 138 -13.27 -1.57 8.67
C PHE A 138 -11.90 -1.78 9.33
N SER A 139 -11.48 -0.83 10.17
CA SER A 139 -10.19 -0.91 10.88
C SER A 139 -10.19 -2.06 11.90
N GLN A 140 -11.20 -2.12 12.78
CA GLN A 140 -11.18 -3.05 13.91
C GLN A 140 -11.18 -4.53 13.51
N GLN A 141 -11.89 -4.92 12.45
CA GLN A 141 -11.95 -6.33 12.02
C GLN A 141 -10.67 -6.80 11.34
N TYR A 142 -10.05 -5.96 10.49
CA TYR A 142 -8.81 -6.33 9.79
C TYR A 142 -7.61 -6.40 10.75
N PHE A 143 -7.50 -5.44 11.67
CA PHE A 143 -6.42 -5.40 12.67
C PHE A 143 -6.52 -6.53 13.72
N ALA A 144 -7.73 -6.97 14.10
CA ALA A 144 -7.93 -8.08 15.03
C ALA A 144 -7.46 -9.43 14.43
N HIS A 145 -7.69 -9.64 13.13
CA HIS A 145 -7.35 -10.89 12.47
C HIS A 145 -5.84 -11.04 12.19
N GLN A 146 -5.14 -9.97 11.81
CA GLN A 146 -3.71 -10.00 11.51
C GLN A 146 -2.81 -10.08 12.78
N ARG A 147 -3.29 -9.60 13.93
CA ARG A 147 -2.51 -9.57 15.20
C ARG A 147 -2.82 -10.74 16.16
N GLY A 148 -3.62 -11.73 15.74
CA GLY A 148 -3.99 -12.87 16.60
C GLY A 148 -4.77 -12.50 17.87
N ARG A 149 -5.41 -11.32 17.90
CA ARG A 149 -6.21 -10.87 19.04
C ARG A 149 -7.70 -10.94 18.67
N TYR A 150 -8.33 -12.07 18.98
CA TYR A 150 -9.79 -12.16 18.96
C TYR A 150 -10.35 -11.28 20.08
N VAL A 151 -11.04 -10.20 19.72
CA VAL A 151 -11.87 -9.45 20.66
C VAL A 151 -13.20 -10.19 20.75
N ASN A 152 -13.44 -10.88 21.87
CA ASN A 152 -14.75 -11.45 22.17
C ASN A 152 -15.75 -10.31 22.39
N PHE A 153 -16.75 -10.23 21.51
CA PHE A 153 -17.94 -9.43 21.76
C PHE A 153 -19.03 -10.35 22.31
N ASN A 154 -19.29 -10.28 23.61
CA ASN A 154 -20.58 -10.72 24.15
C ASN A 154 -21.61 -9.67 23.73
N LEU A 155 -22.68 -10.15 23.08
CA LEU A 155 -23.86 -9.40 22.63
C LEU A 155 -24.59 -8.72 23.79
#